data_AF-A0A8C5RWG5-F1
#
_entry.id   AF-A0A8C5RWG5-F1
#
_cell.length_a   1.000
_cell.length_b   1.000
_cell.length_c   1.000
_cell.angle_alpha   90.00
_cell.angle_beta   90.00
_cell.angle_gamma   90.00
#
_symmetry.space_group_name_H-M   'P 1'
#
loop_
_entity.id
_entity.type
_entity.pdbx_description
1 polymer ?
#
loop_
_entity_poly.entity_id
_entity_poly.type
_entity_poly.pdbx_seq_one_letter_code
_entity_poly.pdbx_strand_id
1 'polypeptide(L)'
;PADQLENKKSLHLNVSLVNPSTASGDWEGNQAPRSAKKCKLSADDTEDASSSSKDSADPTHCCTVGLSGGFGKSTSGHEKPSNSRAPSASGSTGKHQCQMIELVWDILQALKRGTAYVLDIDLDFFSVKNPFKEIYTQEELVDCVENRIHQLEDLEAAFADLCDDDTEENLKRWATNPGMKPLVQLVRTLKDRMGTPDYEMVHQAGLTCDYSEIPHHVSNEEEIESFVQSIQHILGNLPKPTLVTIARSSLDDYCPAEQVEFIQEKVLNVLHLVYGTLDIHLEYLENVCPIRTEGSSTT
;
A
#
# COMPACT_ATOMS: atom_id res chain seq x y z
N PRO A 1 21.99 -18.43 10.86
CA PRO A 1 21.12 -17.34 11.37
C PRO A 1 20.68 -17.53 12.84
N ALA A 2 20.38 -18.77 13.25
CA ALA A 2 19.97 -19.07 14.63
C ALA A 2 21.07 -18.85 15.68
N ASP A 3 22.33 -18.74 15.25
CA ASP A 3 23.51 -18.75 16.13
C ASP A 3 23.96 -17.33 16.53
N GLN A 4 23.25 -16.30 16.06
CA GLN A 4 23.54 -14.89 16.31
C GLN A 4 22.68 -14.28 17.44
N LEU A 5 21.74 -15.03 18.01
CA LEU A 5 20.84 -14.53 19.04
C LEU A 5 21.34 -14.96 20.43
N GLU A 6 21.93 -14.01 21.17
CA GLU A 6 22.43 -14.21 22.54
C GLU A 6 21.33 -14.66 23.52
N ASN A 7 20.06 -14.42 23.20
CA ASN A 7 18.91 -14.84 24.01
C ASN A 7 17.78 -15.39 23.13
N LYS A 8 17.89 -16.66 22.73
CA LYS A 8 16.80 -17.36 22.02
C LYS A 8 15.52 -17.37 22.87
N LYS A 9 14.58 -16.49 22.53
CA LYS A 9 13.19 -16.56 22.99
C LYS A 9 12.34 -17.19 21.91
N SER A 10 11.42 -18.06 22.30
CA SER A 10 10.39 -18.55 21.38
C SER A 10 9.51 -17.37 20.98
N LEU A 11 9.60 -16.93 19.73
CA LEU A 11 8.72 -15.93 19.16
C LEU A 11 7.46 -16.63 18.67
N HIS A 12 6.31 -16.17 19.13
CA HIS A 12 5.01 -16.66 18.69
C HIS A 12 4.32 -15.51 17.96
N LEU A 13 4.23 -15.60 16.63
CA LEU A 13 3.43 -14.67 15.84
C LEU A 13 1.96 -15.02 16.03
N ASN A 14 1.19 -14.11 16.62
CA ASN A 14 -0.26 -14.24 16.69
C ASN A 14 -0.87 -13.24 15.71
N VAL A 15 -1.44 -13.74 14.62
CA VAL A 15 -2.12 -12.91 13.62
C VAL A 15 -3.59 -12.82 14.01
N SER A 16 -3.98 -11.70 14.60
CA SER A 16 -5.38 -11.39 14.88
C SER A 16 -5.91 -10.51 13.75
N LEU A 17 -6.77 -11.06 12.90
CA LEU A 17 -7.49 -10.26 11.92
C LEU A 17 -8.60 -9.47 12.63
N VAL A 18 -8.45 -8.15 12.72
CA VAL A 18 -9.52 -7.27 13.20
C VAL A 18 -10.41 -6.97 11.99
N ASN A 19 -11.59 -7.59 11.95
CA ASN A 19 -12.55 -7.29 10.89
C ASN A 19 -13.15 -5.91 11.18
N PRO A 20 -13.06 -4.95 10.24
CA PRO A 20 -13.77 -3.69 10.41
C PRO A 20 -15.27 -4.00 10.51
N SER A 21 -15.94 -3.43 11.53
CA SER A 21 -17.38 -3.56 11.68
C SER A 21 -18.05 -3.11 10.37
N THR A 22 -18.92 -3.94 9.79
CA THR A 22 -19.63 -3.61 8.56
C THR A 22 -20.41 -2.30 8.78
N ALA A 23 -19.93 -1.20 8.20
CA ALA A 23 -20.76 -0.02 8.05
C ALA A 23 -21.93 -0.43 7.14
N SER A 24 -23.14 -0.50 7.71
CA SER A 24 -24.34 -0.73 6.93
C SER A 24 -24.56 0.47 6.01
N GLY A 25 -24.09 0.34 4.77
CA GLY A 25 -24.34 1.26 3.67
C GLY A 25 -24.26 0.47 2.38
N ASP A 26 -25.40 0.35 1.69
CA ASP A 26 -25.60 -0.36 0.43
C ASP A 26 -24.60 0.09 -0.65
N TRP A 27 -23.47 -0.59 -0.75
CA TRP A 27 -22.61 -0.57 -1.93
C TRP A 27 -22.60 -2.01 -2.47
N GLU A 28 -23.77 -2.48 -2.89
CA GLU A 28 -23.93 -3.74 -3.58
C GLU A 28 -23.49 -3.55 -5.04
N GLY A 29 -22.20 -3.73 -5.28
CA GLY A 29 -21.56 -3.82 -6.60
C GLY A 29 -20.83 -5.15 -6.74
N ASN A 30 -21.60 -6.24 -6.68
CA ASN A 30 -21.28 -7.61 -7.04
C ASN A 30 -19.82 -7.91 -7.47
N GLN A 31 -18.93 -8.22 -6.51
CA GLN A 31 -17.70 -8.96 -6.79
C GLN A 31 -17.47 -10.05 -5.74
N ALA A 32 -17.38 -11.29 -6.24
CA ALA A 32 -17.09 -12.48 -5.44
C ALA A 32 -15.70 -12.38 -4.77
N PRO A 33 -15.48 -13.01 -3.60
CA PRO A 33 -14.19 -12.98 -2.92
C PRO A 33 -13.19 -13.80 -3.74
N ARG A 34 -12.25 -13.13 -4.41
CA ARG A 34 -11.09 -13.79 -5.03
C ARG A 34 -10.06 -14.08 -3.95
N SER A 35 -10.16 -15.26 -3.34
CA SER A 35 -9.06 -15.83 -2.59
C SER A 35 -7.89 -16.09 -3.53
N ALA A 36 -6.71 -15.59 -3.18
CA ALA A 36 -5.46 -16.03 -3.78
C ALA A 36 -5.33 -17.55 -3.63
N LYS A 37 -4.91 -18.21 -4.71
CA LYS A 37 -4.73 -19.66 -4.96
C LYS A 37 -5.95 -20.38 -5.55
N LYS A 38 -5.90 -20.62 -6.88
CA LYS A 38 -5.77 -21.98 -7.49
C LYS A 38 -6.00 -21.92 -9.02
N CYS A 39 -4.95 -22.09 -9.82
CA CYS A 39 -5.10 -22.61 -11.18
C CYS A 39 -5.24 -24.13 -11.09
N LYS A 40 -6.39 -24.66 -11.52
CA LYS A 40 -6.63 -26.10 -11.60
C LYS A 40 -6.29 -26.54 -13.03
N LEU A 41 -5.23 -27.32 -13.16
CA LEU A 41 -4.95 -28.13 -14.35
C LEU A 41 -6.04 -29.20 -14.50
N SER A 42 -6.55 -29.35 -15.72
CA SER A 42 -7.03 -30.64 -16.23
C SER A 42 -6.74 -30.71 -17.73
N ALA A 43 -5.79 -31.57 -18.09
CA ALA A 43 -5.61 -32.11 -19.42
C ALA A 43 -6.62 -33.24 -19.68
N ASP A 44 -6.74 -33.57 -20.96
CA ASP A 44 -7.42 -34.71 -21.61
C ASP A 44 -8.95 -34.60 -21.75
N ASP A 45 -9.58 -34.85 -22.92
CA ASP A 45 -9.08 -35.22 -24.25
C ASP A 45 -10.26 -35.25 -25.26
N THR A 46 -9.92 -35.34 -26.56
CA THR A 46 -10.67 -35.93 -27.70
C THR A 46 -11.81 -35.18 -28.46
N GLU A 47 -11.39 -34.67 -29.63
CA GLU A 47 -11.89 -34.94 -31.02
C GLU A 47 -13.27 -34.49 -31.56
N ASP A 48 -13.14 -33.93 -32.78
CA ASP A 48 -13.99 -33.99 -33.98
C ASP A 48 -15.34 -33.24 -34.05
N ALA A 49 -15.39 -32.22 -34.91
CA ALA A 49 -15.92 -32.35 -36.28
C ALA A 49 -16.15 -30.98 -36.98
N SER A 50 -15.76 -30.93 -38.25
CA SER A 50 -15.99 -29.96 -39.32
C SER A 50 -17.27 -29.09 -39.31
N SER A 51 -17.17 -27.82 -39.74
CA SER A 51 -17.62 -27.35 -41.07
C SER A 51 -17.67 -25.81 -41.21
N SER A 52 -17.45 -25.36 -42.46
CA SER A 52 -17.60 -24.03 -43.08
C SER A 52 -18.70 -23.12 -42.51
N SER A 53 -18.68 -21.77 -42.56
CA SER A 53 -18.48 -20.85 -43.70
C SER A 53 -18.50 -19.37 -43.26
N LYS A 54 -18.02 -18.49 -44.15
CA LYS A 54 -17.97 -17.00 -44.15
C LYS A 54 -19.19 -16.25 -43.57
N ASP A 55 -18.96 -15.07 -42.96
CA ASP A 55 -19.37 -13.78 -43.53
C ASP A 55 -18.86 -12.56 -42.72
N SER A 56 -18.60 -11.48 -43.46
CA SER A 56 -18.05 -10.19 -43.06
C SER A 56 -19.10 -9.27 -42.40
N ALA A 57 -18.69 -8.43 -41.44
CA ALA A 57 -19.04 -7.00 -41.36
C ALA A 57 -18.43 -6.32 -40.11
N ASP A 58 -17.66 -5.25 -40.36
CA ASP A 58 -17.36 -4.14 -39.44
C ASP A 58 -18.61 -3.25 -39.27
N PRO A 59 -18.84 -2.53 -38.15
CA PRO A 59 -18.22 -1.21 -37.98
C PRO A 59 -17.85 -0.81 -36.54
N THR A 60 -16.62 -0.31 -36.41
CA THR A 60 -16.19 0.95 -35.75
C THR A 60 -17.18 1.65 -34.77
N HIS A 61 -16.77 1.88 -33.52
CA HIS A 61 -17.21 3.06 -32.75
C HIS A 61 -16.14 3.55 -31.75
N CYS A 62 -15.46 4.62 -32.14
CA CYS A 62 -14.66 5.50 -31.27
C CYS A 62 -15.58 6.29 -30.33
N CYS A 63 -15.17 6.49 -29.07
CA CYS A 63 -15.71 7.57 -28.24
C CYS A 63 -14.57 8.45 -27.72
N THR A 64 -14.46 9.60 -28.36
CA THR A 64 -13.64 10.76 -28.00
C THR A 64 -14.17 11.49 -26.77
N VAL A 65 -13.21 11.89 -25.96
CA VAL A 65 -13.20 12.98 -24.96
C VAL A 65 -13.88 14.28 -25.43
N GLY A 66 -14.48 15.00 -24.48
CA GLY A 66 -14.97 16.36 -24.68
C GLY A 66 -15.20 17.08 -23.35
N LEU A 67 -14.21 17.86 -22.91
CA LEU A 67 -14.29 18.81 -21.80
C LEU A 67 -14.61 20.22 -22.30
N SER A 68 -15.51 20.88 -21.55
CA SER A 68 -15.55 22.31 -21.19
C SER A 68 -16.04 23.35 -22.21
N GLY A 69 -16.74 24.35 -21.64
CA GLY A 69 -17.03 25.64 -22.31
C GLY A 69 -18.22 26.37 -21.70
N GLY A 70 -18.02 27.13 -20.62
CA GLY A 70 -19.02 28.01 -20.03
C GLY A 70 -19.16 29.35 -20.76
N PHE A 71 -20.33 30.01 -20.61
CA PHE A 71 -20.54 31.45 -20.80
C PHE A 71 -21.77 31.89 -19.99
N GLY A 72 -21.64 32.97 -19.21
CA GLY A 72 -22.70 33.50 -18.35
C GLY A 72 -23.53 34.63 -18.97
N LYS A 73 -24.67 34.96 -18.33
CA LYS A 73 -25.18 36.33 -18.17
C LYS A 73 -26.30 36.43 -17.12
N SER A 74 -26.33 37.61 -16.51
CA SER A 74 -27.06 38.13 -15.34
C SER A 74 -28.59 38.25 -15.46
N THR A 75 -29.33 38.35 -14.32
CA THR A 75 -30.05 39.56 -13.82
C THR A 75 -31.03 39.29 -12.64
N SER A 76 -30.92 40.13 -11.60
CA SER A 76 -31.92 40.76 -10.69
C SER A 76 -33.03 39.98 -9.93
N GLY A 77 -33.13 40.26 -8.61
CA GLY A 77 -34.33 40.89 -8.02
C GLY A 77 -35.11 40.19 -6.88
N HIS A 78 -35.05 40.80 -5.68
CA HIS A 78 -36.06 40.92 -4.60
C HIS A 78 -36.38 39.81 -3.57
N GLU A 79 -36.63 40.33 -2.35
CA GLU A 79 -36.74 39.75 -1.01
C GLU A 79 -38.09 39.06 -0.65
N LYS A 80 -38.08 38.06 0.26
CA LYS A 80 -38.72 38.09 1.60
C LYS A 80 -38.57 36.77 2.39
N PRO A 81 -38.67 36.78 3.74
CA PRO A 81 -38.29 35.67 4.61
C PRO A 81 -39.47 34.72 4.86
N SER A 82 -39.18 33.43 5.02
CA SER A 82 -40.15 32.47 5.56
C SER A 82 -39.51 31.56 6.60
N ASN A 83 -40.09 31.58 7.79
CA ASN A 83 -39.80 30.66 8.89
C ASN A 83 -40.03 29.23 8.42
N SER A 84 -38.99 28.40 8.45
CA SER A 84 -39.15 26.96 8.51
C SER A 84 -38.18 26.35 9.53
N ARG A 85 -38.80 25.54 10.39
CA ARG A 85 -38.30 24.85 11.57
C ARG A 85 -37.14 23.92 11.23
N ALA A 86 -35.99 24.09 11.88
CA ALA A 86 -34.88 23.15 11.79
C ALA A 86 -35.30 21.77 12.34
N PRO A 87 -35.06 20.66 11.63
CA PRO A 87 -35.13 19.35 12.23
C PRO A 87 -33.80 19.07 12.94
N SER A 88 -33.89 18.87 14.26
CA SER A 88 -32.77 18.43 15.09
C SER A 88 -32.27 17.06 14.63
N ALA A 89 -31.11 17.02 13.98
CA ALA A 89 -30.41 15.78 13.65
C ALA A 89 -29.66 15.27 14.89
N SER A 90 -30.38 14.61 15.79
CA SER A 90 -29.79 13.79 16.86
C SER A 90 -29.99 12.33 16.47
N GLY A 91 -29.00 11.71 15.84
CA GLY A 91 -29.13 10.32 15.40
C GLY A 91 -27.88 9.63 14.86
N SER A 92 -26.78 10.34 14.60
CA SER A 92 -25.55 9.73 14.04
C SER A 92 -24.53 9.32 15.11
N THR A 93 -24.44 10.05 16.22
CA THR A 93 -23.38 9.88 17.24
C THR A 93 -23.37 8.51 17.92
N GLY A 94 -24.53 7.88 18.11
CA GLY A 94 -24.64 6.61 18.82
C GLY A 94 -24.04 5.39 18.09
N LYS A 95 -24.05 5.38 16.75
CA LYS A 95 -23.52 4.25 15.97
C LYS A 95 -21.99 4.24 15.93
N HIS A 96 -21.38 5.41 15.70
CA HIS A 96 -19.92 5.56 15.68
C HIS A 96 -19.28 5.23 17.03
N GLN A 97 -19.94 5.61 18.13
CA GLN A 97 -19.44 5.32 19.46
C GLN A 97 -19.48 3.82 19.80
N CYS A 98 -20.50 3.10 19.32
CA CYS A 98 -20.59 1.64 19.51
C CYS A 98 -19.48 0.88 18.75
N GLN A 99 -19.20 1.27 17.51
CA GLN A 99 -18.15 0.66 16.69
C GLN A 99 -16.75 0.88 17.26
N MET A 100 -16.46 2.07 17.79
CA MET A 100 -15.19 2.34 18.46
C MET A 100 -14.97 1.46 19.69
N ILE A 101 -16.03 1.22 20.48
CA ILE A 101 -15.95 0.36 21.67
C ILE A 101 -15.61 -1.08 21.28
N GLU A 102 -16.22 -1.60 20.21
CA GLU A 102 -15.93 -2.94 19.69
C GLU A 102 -14.47 -3.05 19.22
N LEU A 103 -13.97 -2.08 18.44
CA LEU A 103 -12.59 -2.08 17.96
C LEU A 103 -11.58 -2.02 19.12
N VAL A 104 -11.79 -1.13 20.09
CA VAL A 104 -10.94 -1.04 21.28
C VAL A 104 -10.97 -2.36 22.06
N TRP A 105 -12.15 -2.98 22.19
CA TRP A 105 -12.28 -4.26 22.85
C TRP A 105 -11.46 -5.35 22.15
N ASP A 106 -11.54 -5.45 20.83
CA ASP A 106 -10.78 -6.43 20.04
C ASP A 106 -9.26 -6.23 20.19
N ILE A 107 -8.80 -4.97 20.18
CA ILE A 107 -7.39 -4.65 20.40
C ILE A 107 -6.97 -5.05 21.83
N LEU A 108 -7.79 -4.76 22.83
CA LEU A 108 -7.52 -5.14 24.23
C LEU A 108 -7.45 -6.66 24.43
N GLN A 109 -8.26 -7.42 23.68
CA GLN A 109 -8.21 -8.89 23.71
C GLN A 109 -6.90 -9.42 23.10
N ALA A 110 -6.36 -8.75 22.08
CA ALA A 110 -5.04 -9.05 21.53
C ALA A 110 -3.91 -8.64 22.49
N LEU A 111 -4.01 -7.45 23.08
CA LEU A 111 -3.10 -6.89 24.09
C LEU A 111 -3.39 -7.48 25.47
N LYS A 112 -3.13 -8.79 25.65
CA LYS A 112 -3.30 -9.47 26.94
C LYS A 112 -2.68 -8.63 28.06
N ARG A 113 -3.40 -8.45 29.17
CA ARG A 113 -2.88 -7.72 30.33
C ARG A 113 -1.47 -8.18 30.69
N GLY A 114 -0.50 -7.26 30.64
CA GLY A 114 0.90 -7.50 30.97
C GLY A 114 1.82 -7.79 29.77
N THR A 115 1.33 -7.81 28.53
CA THR A 115 2.20 -7.90 27.35
C THR A 115 2.80 -6.54 27.02
N ALA A 116 4.13 -6.50 26.93
CA ALA A 116 4.83 -5.37 26.32
C ALA A 116 4.49 -5.31 24.83
N TYR A 117 4.23 -4.11 24.32
CA TYR A 117 4.02 -3.86 22.90
C TYR A 117 4.65 -2.55 22.48
N VAL A 118 4.99 -2.47 21.19
CA VAL A 118 5.49 -1.27 20.52
C VAL A 118 4.34 -0.71 19.70
N LEU A 119 4.11 0.59 19.81
CA LEU A 119 3.17 1.32 18.97
C LEU A 119 3.96 1.98 17.84
N ASP A 120 3.71 1.55 16.61
CA ASP A 120 4.28 2.17 15.42
C ASP A 120 3.25 3.12 14.80
N ILE A 121 3.66 4.34 14.47
CA ILE A 121 2.78 5.36 13.90
C ILE A 121 3.42 5.88 12.61
N ASP A 122 2.84 5.49 11.49
CA ASP A 122 3.21 6.04 10.19
C ASP A 122 2.46 7.36 9.95
N LEU A 123 3.20 8.43 9.64
CA LEU A 123 2.58 9.75 9.44
C LEU A 123 1.78 9.84 8.14
N ASP A 124 2.09 9.00 7.16
CA ASP A 124 1.33 8.90 5.91
C ASP A 124 -0.10 8.36 6.13
N PHE A 125 -0.41 7.74 7.26
CA PHE A 125 -1.79 7.42 7.64
C PHE A 125 -2.69 8.67 7.68
N PHE A 126 -2.16 9.80 8.15
CA PHE A 126 -2.92 11.04 8.29
C PHE A 126 -3.04 11.82 6.99
N SER A 127 -2.08 11.61 6.08
CA SER A 127 -2.07 12.21 4.76
C SER A 127 -1.08 11.45 3.89
N VAL A 128 -1.58 10.80 2.84
CA VAL A 128 -0.76 9.97 1.95
C VAL A 128 -0.78 10.56 0.56
N LYS A 129 0.38 10.62 -0.08
CA LYS A 129 0.49 10.85 -1.52
C LYS A 129 1.15 9.66 -2.17
N ASN A 130 0.64 9.29 -3.34
CA ASN A 130 1.36 8.43 -4.27
C ASN A 130 2.48 9.26 -4.94
N PRO A 131 3.77 9.02 -4.61
CA PRO A 131 4.89 9.81 -5.14
C PRO A 131 5.06 9.63 -6.66
N PHE A 132 4.63 8.50 -7.21
CA PHE A 132 4.77 8.22 -8.65
C PHE A 132 3.91 9.15 -9.52
N LYS A 133 2.82 9.71 -8.97
CA LYS A 133 1.99 10.69 -9.68
C LYS A 133 2.69 12.04 -9.89
N GLU A 134 3.73 12.33 -9.11
CA GLU A 134 4.55 13.54 -9.27
C GLU A 134 5.77 13.28 -10.16
N ILE A 135 6.23 12.03 -10.24
CA ILE A 135 7.45 11.63 -10.96
C ILE A 135 7.15 11.25 -12.42
N TYR A 136 6.00 10.64 -12.69
CA TYR A 136 5.65 10.09 -14.00
C TYR A 136 4.36 10.71 -14.54
N THR A 137 4.27 10.86 -15.86
CA THR A 137 2.97 11.08 -16.49
C THR A 137 2.11 9.82 -16.41
N GLN A 138 0.80 9.97 -16.63
CA GLN A 138 -0.10 8.82 -16.65
C GLN A 138 0.31 7.80 -17.72
N GLU A 139 0.75 8.27 -18.89
CA GLU A 139 1.22 7.43 -19.98
C GLU A 139 2.50 6.69 -19.61
N GLU A 140 3.49 7.38 -19.03
CA GLU A 140 4.75 6.75 -18.57
C GLU A 140 4.51 5.69 -17.50
N LEU A 141 3.55 5.92 -16.59
CA LEU A 141 3.20 4.97 -15.55
C LEU A 141 2.52 3.72 -16.14
N VAL A 142 1.61 3.90 -17.11
CA VAL A 142 0.99 2.78 -17.83
C VAL A 142 2.05 1.97 -18.57
N ASP A 143 2.93 2.61 -19.33
CA ASP A 143 4.02 1.95 -20.04
C ASP A 143 4.93 1.17 -19.07
N CYS A 144 5.24 1.74 -17.91
CA CYS A 144 6.03 1.07 -16.88
C CYS A 144 5.35 -0.20 -16.36
N VAL A 145 4.05 -0.12 -16.06
CA VAL A 145 3.25 -1.27 -15.58
C VAL A 145 3.16 -2.35 -16.66
N GLU A 146 2.88 -1.99 -17.91
CA GLU A 146 2.83 -2.95 -19.02
C GLU A 146 4.17 -3.63 -19.25
N ASN A 147 5.28 -2.89 -19.26
CA ASN A 147 6.62 -3.46 -19.37
C ASN A 147 6.93 -4.42 -18.21
N ARG A 148 6.48 -4.10 -16.99
CA ARG A 148 6.66 -4.98 -15.83
C ARG A 148 5.84 -6.25 -15.94
N ILE A 149 4.61 -6.19 -16.46
CA ILE A 149 3.77 -7.37 -16.71
C ILE A 149 4.48 -8.31 -17.69
N HIS A 150 4.92 -7.81 -18.84
CA HIS A 150 5.63 -8.64 -19.83
C HIS A 150 6.92 -9.25 -19.25
N GLN A 151 7.67 -8.49 -18.45
CA GLN A 151 8.86 -9.03 -17.79
C GLN A 151 8.51 -10.18 -16.83
N LEU A 152 7.38 -10.10 -16.12
CA LEU A 152 6.95 -11.16 -15.21
C LEU A 152 6.50 -12.41 -15.96
N GLU A 153 5.83 -12.24 -17.08
CA GLU A 153 5.46 -13.35 -17.99
C GLU A 153 6.71 -14.04 -18.57
N ASP A 154 7.72 -13.27 -19.01
CA ASP A 154 9.00 -13.80 -19.46
C ASP A 154 9.73 -14.57 -18.36
N LEU A 155 9.70 -14.06 -17.12
CA LEU A 155 10.30 -14.74 -15.96
C LEU A 155 9.54 -16.01 -15.59
N GLU A 156 8.22 -16.00 -15.63
CA GLU A 156 7.38 -17.20 -15.41
C GLU A 156 7.74 -18.29 -16.42
N ALA A 157 7.78 -17.96 -17.71
CA ALA A 157 8.13 -18.88 -18.77
C ALA A 157 9.56 -19.42 -18.60
N ALA A 158 10.51 -18.56 -18.22
CA ALA A 158 11.88 -18.97 -17.97
C ALA A 158 11.98 -19.94 -16.78
N PHE A 159 11.34 -19.63 -15.64
CA PHE A 159 11.40 -20.51 -14.47
C PHE A 159 10.69 -21.84 -14.70
N ALA A 160 9.60 -21.86 -15.49
CA ALA A 160 8.95 -23.10 -15.89
C ALA A 160 9.88 -23.99 -16.74
N ASP A 161 10.62 -23.41 -17.69
CA ASP A 161 11.58 -24.13 -18.54
C ASP A 161 12.81 -24.62 -17.74
N LEU A 162 13.26 -23.83 -16.76
CA LEU A 162 14.37 -24.18 -15.86
C LEU A 162 14.05 -25.33 -14.90
N CYS A 163 12.76 -25.60 -14.62
CA CYS A 163 12.37 -26.79 -13.87
C CYS A 163 12.77 -28.08 -14.59
N ASP A 164 12.77 -28.07 -15.93
CA ASP A 164 13.13 -29.22 -16.75
C ASP A 164 14.61 -29.20 -17.16
N ASP A 165 15.14 -28.04 -17.56
CA ASP A 165 16.52 -27.88 -18.03
C ASP A 165 17.12 -26.52 -17.60
N ASP A 166 17.97 -26.56 -16.56
CA ASP A 166 18.71 -25.40 -16.07
C ASP A 166 20.19 -25.35 -16.51
N THR A 167 20.52 -25.99 -17.64
CA THR A 167 21.87 -25.98 -18.22
C THR A 167 22.35 -24.58 -18.60
N GLU A 168 23.66 -24.42 -18.70
CA GLU A 168 24.29 -23.16 -19.11
C GLU A 168 23.88 -22.73 -20.53
N GLU A 169 23.61 -23.69 -21.41
CA GLU A 169 23.10 -23.46 -22.76
C GLU A 169 21.69 -22.85 -22.70
N ASN A 170 20.78 -23.43 -21.91
CA ASN A 170 19.42 -22.92 -21.79
C ASN A 170 19.39 -21.55 -21.09
N LEU A 171 20.20 -21.36 -20.06
CA LEU A 171 20.37 -20.06 -19.39
C LEU A 171 20.87 -18.97 -20.37
N LYS A 172 21.85 -19.29 -21.22
CA LYS A 172 22.35 -18.36 -22.24
C LYS A 172 21.28 -18.03 -23.28
N ARG A 173 20.43 -19.00 -23.66
CA ARG A 173 19.31 -18.79 -24.57
C ARG A 173 18.34 -17.76 -23.98
N TRP A 174 17.88 -17.97 -22.74
CA TRP A 174 17.02 -16.99 -22.06
C TRP A 174 17.68 -15.63 -21.88
N ALA A 175 18.98 -15.59 -21.61
CA ALA A 175 19.75 -14.35 -21.50
C ALA A 175 19.87 -13.55 -22.81
N THR A 176 19.50 -14.13 -23.97
CA THR A 176 19.39 -13.39 -25.23
C THR A 176 18.16 -12.49 -25.29
N ASN A 177 17.14 -12.78 -24.48
CA ASN A 177 15.95 -11.92 -24.39
C ASN A 177 16.31 -10.59 -23.72
N PRO A 178 15.77 -9.45 -24.19
CA PRO A 178 15.97 -8.15 -23.55
C PRO A 178 15.65 -8.20 -22.05
N GLY A 179 16.52 -7.61 -21.22
CA GLY A 179 16.31 -7.58 -19.76
C GLY A 179 16.63 -8.89 -19.00
N MET A 180 16.83 -10.03 -19.67
CA MET A 180 16.98 -11.34 -19.02
C MET A 180 18.42 -11.76 -18.70
N LYS A 181 19.43 -10.94 -19.04
CA LYS A 181 20.84 -11.21 -18.71
C LYS A 181 21.10 -11.49 -17.21
N PRO A 182 20.46 -10.81 -16.24
CA PRO A 182 20.66 -11.08 -14.83
C PRO A 182 20.21 -12.48 -14.37
N LEU A 183 19.31 -13.15 -15.11
CA LEU A 183 18.81 -14.49 -14.78
C LEU A 183 19.94 -15.50 -14.62
N VAL A 184 20.96 -15.44 -15.48
CA VAL A 184 22.12 -16.34 -15.42
C VAL A 184 22.83 -16.25 -14.07
N GLN A 185 23.06 -15.03 -13.60
CA GLN A 185 23.75 -14.81 -12.33
C GLN A 185 22.89 -15.23 -11.14
N LEU A 186 21.57 -14.99 -11.21
CA LEU A 186 20.61 -15.45 -10.21
C LEU A 186 20.66 -16.97 -10.07
N VAL A 187 20.50 -17.70 -11.19
CA VAL A 187 20.48 -19.17 -11.18
C VAL A 187 21.81 -19.74 -10.70
N ARG A 188 22.96 -19.19 -11.14
CA ARG A 188 24.27 -19.62 -10.63
C ARG A 188 24.41 -19.42 -9.12
N THR A 189 23.95 -18.27 -8.61
CA THR A 189 24.02 -17.98 -7.17
C THR A 189 23.12 -18.91 -6.36
N LEU A 190 21.94 -19.25 -6.89
CA LEU A 190 21.05 -20.21 -6.27
C LEU A 190 21.69 -21.60 -6.26
N LYS A 191 22.19 -22.08 -7.40
CA LYS A 191 22.88 -23.38 -7.50
C LYS A 191 24.05 -23.50 -6.54
N ASP A 192 24.88 -22.46 -6.42
CA ASP A 192 26.02 -22.44 -5.49
C ASP A 192 25.58 -22.57 -4.02
N ARG A 193 24.46 -21.95 -3.64
CA ARG A 193 23.98 -21.94 -2.25
C ARG A 193 23.15 -23.15 -1.85
N MET A 194 22.36 -23.72 -2.76
CA MET A 194 21.37 -24.76 -2.45
C MET A 194 21.46 -26.01 -3.35
N GLY A 195 22.40 -26.06 -4.30
CA GLY A 195 22.56 -27.17 -5.23
C GLY A 195 21.52 -27.11 -6.35
N THR A 196 20.31 -27.57 -6.06
CA THR A 196 19.18 -27.56 -7.01
C THR A 196 18.14 -26.53 -6.55
N PRO A 197 18.00 -25.39 -7.23
CA PRO A 197 17.01 -24.39 -6.87
C PRO A 197 15.58 -24.89 -7.07
N ASP A 198 14.68 -24.48 -6.19
CA ASP A 198 13.23 -24.62 -6.39
C ASP A 198 12.74 -23.38 -7.17
N TYR A 199 12.72 -23.49 -8.51
CA TYR A 199 12.40 -22.37 -9.39
C TYR A 199 10.95 -21.88 -9.25
N GLU A 200 10.02 -22.77 -8.91
CA GLU A 200 8.65 -22.38 -8.58
C GLU A 200 8.63 -21.50 -7.33
N MET A 201 9.32 -21.90 -6.26
CA MET A 201 9.43 -21.06 -5.07
C MET A 201 10.11 -19.72 -5.35
N VAL A 202 11.14 -19.69 -6.20
CA VAL A 202 11.83 -18.44 -6.59
C VAL A 202 10.87 -17.52 -7.35
N HIS A 203 10.10 -18.07 -8.29
CA HIS A 203 9.10 -17.33 -9.04
C HIS A 203 8.01 -16.77 -8.11
N GLN A 204 7.41 -17.62 -7.27
CA GLN A 204 6.38 -17.19 -6.31
C GLN A 204 6.87 -16.12 -5.34
N ALA A 205 8.15 -16.17 -4.93
CA ALA A 205 8.75 -15.13 -4.09
C ALA A 205 8.99 -13.80 -4.84
N GLY A 206 9.16 -13.84 -6.16
CA GLY A 206 9.39 -12.66 -7.01
C GLY A 206 8.14 -12.01 -7.59
N LEU A 207 6.98 -12.67 -7.48
CA LEU A 207 5.68 -12.24 -8.02
C LEU A 207 4.91 -11.26 -7.10
N THR A 208 5.56 -10.57 -6.17
CA THR A 208 4.87 -9.62 -5.28
C THR A 208 4.43 -8.40 -6.08
N CYS A 209 3.24 -8.48 -6.68
CA CYS A 209 2.58 -7.40 -7.39
C CYS A 209 1.20 -7.15 -6.77
N ASP A 210 0.96 -5.92 -6.36
CA ASP A 210 -0.36 -5.50 -5.92
C ASP A 210 -1.21 -5.13 -7.15
N TYR A 211 -2.46 -5.59 -7.18
CA TYR A 211 -3.42 -5.26 -8.25
C TYR A 211 -4.19 -3.96 -7.98
N SER A 212 -3.93 -3.32 -6.84
CA SER A 212 -4.59 -2.08 -6.41
C SER A 212 -3.64 -0.91 -6.58
N GLU A 213 -4.18 0.23 -7.00
CA GLU A 213 -3.41 1.47 -7.06
C GLU A 213 -2.89 1.83 -5.66
N ILE A 214 -1.68 2.36 -5.60
CA ILE A 214 -1.10 2.90 -4.37
C ILE A 214 -2.00 4.02 -3.83
N PRO A 215 -2.28 4.06 -2.51
CA PRO A 215 -3.11 5.10 -1.91
C PRO A 215 -2.65 6.53 -2.25
N HIS A 216 -3.62 7.40 -2.50
CA HIS A 216 -3.39 8.83 -2.71
C HIS A 216 -4.55 9.63 -2.13
N HIS A 217 -4.30 10.30 -1.01
CA HIS A 217 -5.24 11.18 -0.33
C HIS A 217 -4.47 12.19 0.52
N VAL A 218 -4.15 13.34 -0.08
CA VAL A 218 -3.55 14.47 0.63
C VAL A 218 -4.64 15.16 1.44
N SER A 219 -4.63 14.92 2.75
CA SER A 219 -5.65 15.43 3.67
C SER A 219 -5.46 16.91 3.93
N ASN A 220 -6.55 17.64 4.16
CA ASN A 220 -6.47 19.02 4.63
C ASN A 220 -6.23 19.08 6.16
N GLU A 221 -5.95 20.28 6.70
CA GLU A 221 -5.67 20.44 8.13
C GLU A 221 -6.82 19.96 9.04
N GLU A 222 -8.07 20.21 8.67
CA GLU A 222 -9.25 19.80 9.46
C GLU A 222 -9.39 18.26 9.49
N GLU A 223 -9.12 17.60 8.37
CA GLU A 223 -9.10 16.14 8.25
C GLU A 223 -7.99 15.54 9.13
N ILE A 224 -6.77 16.09 9.04
CA ILE A 224 -5.63 15.67 9.87
C ILE A 224 -5.97 15.81 11.36
N GLU A 225 -6.55 16.94 11.77
CA GLU A 225 -6.95 17.16 13.16
C GLU A 225 -8.01 16.16 13.62
N SER A 226 -8.99 15.85 12.77
CA SER A 226 -10.03 14.84 13.04
C SER A 226 -9.43 13.42 13.22
N PHE A 227 -8.47 13.04 12.37
CA PHE A 227 -7.75 11.76 12.50
C PHE A 227 -6.93 11.70 13.79
N VAL A 228 -6.19 12.76 14.11
CA VAL A 228 -5.41 12.86 15.35
C VAL A 228 -6.29 12.75 16.59
N GLN A 229 -7.46 13.42 16.59
CA GLN A 229 -8.43 13.31 17.69
C GLN A 229 -8.99 11.89 17.84
N SER A 230 -9.25 11.20 16.72
CA SER A 230 -9.71 9.81 16.72
C SER A 230 -8.66 8.88 17.33
N ILE A 231 -7.38 9.06 16.98
CA ILE A 231 -6.27 8.32 17.58
C ILE A 231 -6.16 8.61 19.08
N GLN A 232 -6.29 9.86 19.51
CA GLN A 232 -6.29 10.20 20.93
C GLN A 232 -7.35 9.39 21.70
N HIS A 233 -8.56 9.23 21.12
CA HIS A 233 -9.63 8.46 21.74
C HIS A 233 -9.28 6.98 21.83
N ILE A 234 -8.69 6.40 20.78
CA ILE A 234 -8.24 5.01 20.78
C ILE A 234 -7.14 4.81 21.82
N LEU A 235 -6.06 5.60 21.77
CA LEU A 235 -4.90 5.47 22.65
C LEU A 235 -5.27 5.66 24.13
N GLY A 236 -6.21 6.57 24.44
CA GLY A 236 -6.71 6.78 25.80
C GLY A 236 -7.40 5.56 26.41
N ASN A 237 -7.83 4.59 25.59
CA ASN A 237 -8.45 3.35 26.04
C ASN A 237 -7.50 2.13 25.95
N LEU A 238 -6.29 2.29 25.43
CA LEU A 238 -5.29 1.22 25.34
C LEU A 238 -4.32 1.27 26.53
N PRO A 239 -3.70 0.13 26.92
CA PRO A 239 -2.62 0.13 27.90
C PRO A 239 -1.45 0.97 27.40
N LYS A 240 -0.63 1.54 28.29
CA LYS A 240 0.54 2.33 27.85
C LYS A 240 1.53 1.43 27.07
N PRO A 241 1.96 1.83 25.84
CA PRO A 241 2.98 1.11 25.09
C PRO A 241 4.34 1.19 25.79
N THR A 242 5.21 0.22 25.49
CA THR A 242 6.59 0.21 26.01
C THR A 242 7.50 1.19 25.25
N LEU A 243 7.27 1.30 23.94
CA LEU A 243 7.98 2.19 23.03
C LEU A 243 6.98 2.68 21.98
N VAL A 244 7.14 3.92 21.54
CA VAL A 244 6.44 4.47 20.38
C VAL A 244 7.48 4.77 19.32
N THR A 245 7.28 4.26 18.12
CA THR A 245 8.04 4.60 16.92
C THR A 245 7.15 5.45 16.01
N ILE A 246 7.77 6.42 15.32
CA ILE A 246 7.08 7.29 14.37
C ILE A 246 7.84 7.24 13.06
N ALA A 247 7.22 6.69 12.01
CA ALA A 247 7.75 6.75 10.66
C ALA A 247 7.25 8.03 9.99
N ARG A 248 8.19 8.90 9.60
CA ARG A 248 7.84 10.19 8.99
C ARG A 248 7.41 10.08 7.52
N SER A 249 7.80 9.01 6.84
CA SER A 249 7.62 8.79 5.40
C SER A 249 7.95 10.02 4.54
N SER A 250 8.98 10.77 4.96
CA SER A 250 9.34 12.05 4.37
C SER A 250 10.47 11.95 3.35
N LEU A 251 11.19 10.82 3.31
CA LEU A 251 12.31 10.58 2.39
C LEU A 251 11.93 9.70 1.21
N ASP A 252 10.86 8.92 1.36
CA ASP A 252 10.23 8.09 0.32
C ASP A 252 8.99 8.77 -0.30
N ASP A 253 8.71 10.02 0.11
CA ASP A 253 7.67 10.89 -0.42
C ASP A 253 6.23 10.36 -0.28
N TYR A 254 5.95 9.39 0.60
CA TYR A 254 4.57 8.93 0.84
C TYR A 254 3.78 9.87 1.74
N CYS A 255 4.42 10.54 2.71
CA CYS A 255 3.80 11.63 3.46
C CYS A 255 4.16 12.98 2.80
N PRO A 256 3.18 13.86 2.47
CA PRO A 256 3.47 15.16 1.88
C PRO A 256 4.44 15.98 2.75
N ALA A 257 5.60 16.34 2.19
CA ALA A 257 6.74 16.90 2.94
C ALA A 257 6.37 18.18 3.71
N GLU A 258 5.49 18.99 3.14
CA GLU A 258 4.97 20.22 3.73
C GLU A 258 4.03 19.98 4.92
N GLN A 259 3.47 18.77 5.07
CA GLN A 259 2.56 18.39 6.15
C GLN A 259 3.25 17.58 7.25
N VAL A 260 4.41 16.97 6.99
CA VAL A 260 5.11 16.08 7.94
C VAL A 260 5.32 16.74 9.30
N GLU A 261 5.84 17.96 9.35
CA GLU A 261 6.11 18.65 10.61
C GLU A 261 4.83 18.95 11.39
N PHE A 262 3.77 19.38 10.69
CA PHE A 262 2.46 19.66 11.29
C PHE A 262 1.83 18.40 11.87
N ILE A 263 1.81 17.30 11.11
CA ILE A 263 1.25 16.02 11.56
C ILE A 263 2.06 15.50 12.76
N GLN A 264 3.39 15.52 12.67
CA GLN A 264 4.27 15.07 13.75
C GLN A 264 4.00 15.85 15.05
N GLU A 265 3.90 17.18 14.97
CA GLU A 265 3.59 18.02 16.13
C GLU A 265 2.26 17.63 16.78
N LYS A 266 1.21 17.43 15.98
CA LYS A 266 -0.12 17.04 16.45
C LYS A 266 -0.12 15.65 17.11
N VAL A 267 0.58 14.69 16.52
CA VAL A 267 0.75 13.34 17.08
C VAL A 267 1.51 13.38 18.41
N LEU A 268 2.63 14.10 18.49
CA LEU A 268 3.40 14.25 19.73
C LEU A 268 2.58 14.92 20.84
N ASN A 269 1.76 15.92 20.50
CA ASN A 269 0.84 16.56 21.45
C ASN A 269 -0.20 15.58 22.00
N VAL A 270 -0.78 14.73 21.14
CA VAL A 270 -1.69 13.65 21.59
C VAL A 270 -0.98 12.65 22.49
N LEU A 271 0.20 12.18 22.11
CA LEU A 271 0.99 11.25 22.93
C LEU A 271 1.31 11.85 24.29
N HIS A 272 1.65 13.15 24.36
CA HIS A 272 1.90 13.86 25.60
C HIS A 272 0.65 13.94 26.48
N LEU A 273 -0.50 14.25 25.87
CA LEU A 273 -1.78 14.35 26.57
C LEU A 273 -2.24 13.00 27.13
N VAL A 274 -2.01 11.90 26.40
CA VAL A 274 -2.42 10.55 26.81
C VAL A 274 -1.44 9.91 27.80
N TYR A 275 -0.13 10.07 27.59
CA TYR A 275 0.90 9.33 28.34
C TYR A 275 1.76 10.17 29.30
N GLY A 276 1.59 11.50 29.30
CA GLY A 276 2.33 12.44 30.12
C GLY A 276 3.67 12.84 29.51
N THR A 277 4.68 13.10 30.35
CA THR A 277 6.02 13.46 29.89
C THR A 277 6.61 12.40 28.96
N LEU A 278 7.11 12.85 27.81
CA LEU A 278 7.72 12.01 26.77
C LEU A 278 9.24 12.20 26.77
N ASP A 279 9.98 11.11 26.60
CA ASP A 279 11.40 11.14 26.23
C ASP A 279 11.49 10.95 24.71
N ILE A 280 11.81 12.02 23.98
CA ILE A 280 11.71 12.07 22.52
C ILE A 280 13.12 12.08 21.92
N HIS A 281 13.38 11.11 21.04
CA HIS A 281 14.63 10.99 20.29
C HIS A 281 14.34 11.22 18.81
N LEU A 282 14.89 12.30 18.24
CA LEU A 282 14.69 12.69 16.85
C LEU A 282 15.90 12.29 16.00
N GLU A 283 16.05 10.98 15.76
CA GLU A 283 17.22 10.39 15.10
C GLU A 283 17.54 11.02 13.72
N TYR A 284 16.51 11.48 13.00
CA TYR A 284 16.67 12.14 11.70
C TYR A 284 17.45 13.47 11.76
N LEU A 285 17.59 14.10 12.94
CA LEU A 285 18.41 15.30 13.12
C LEU A 285 19.89 14.99 13.31
N GLU A 286 20.24 13.79 13.76
CA GLU A 286 21.62 13.41 14.08
C GLU A 286 22.44 13.10 12.82
N ASN A 287 21.76 12.83 11.69
CA ASN A 287 22.38 12.46 10.41
C ASN A 287 22.56 13.63 9.42
N VAL A 288 22.52 14.89 9.88
CA VAL A 288 22.89 16.04 9.03
C VAL A 288 24.41 16.04 8.84
N CYS A 289 24.87 15.35 7.80
CA CYS A 289 26.26 15.31 7.37
C CYS A 289 26.77 16.76 7.19
N PRO A 290 27.83 17.20 7.88
CA PRO A 290 28.34 18.55 7.70
C PRO A 290 28.84 18.70 6.27
N ILE A 291 28.26 19.65 5.54
CA ILE A 291 28.71 20.10 4.22
C ILE A 291 30.22 20.33 4.33
N ARG A 292 31.01 19.53 3.60
CA ARG A 292 32.42 19.82 3.37
C ARG A 292 32.49 21.19 2.71
N THR A 293 32.77 22.22 3.48
CA THR A 293 33.34 23.45 2.95
C THR A 293 34.69 23.06 2.35
N GLU A 294 34.74 22.92 1.02
CA GLU A 294 36.02 22.92 0.31
C GLU A 294 36.68 24.26 0.56
N GLY A 295 37.64 24.25 1.48
CA GLY A 295 38.57 25.35 1.68
C GLY A 295 39.40 25.49 0.43
N SER A 296 39.12 26.54 -0.35
CA SER A 296 40.05 27.14 -1.28
C SER A 296 41.40 27.35 -0.60
N SER A 297 42.34 26.45 -0.84
CA SER A 297 43.74 26.68 -0.51
C SER A 297 44.46 27.07 -1.79
N THR A 298 44.52 28.38 -2.00
CA THR A 298 45.61 29.04 -2.71
C THR A 298 46.94 28.66 -2.07
N THR A 299 47.83 28.02 -2.83
CA THR A 299 49.23 28.42 -3.09
C THR A 299 49.81 27.52 -4.17
#